data_AF-A0A2E8Q2N2-F1
#
_entry.id   AF-A0A2E8Q2N2-F1
#
_cell.length_a   1.000
_cell.length_b   1.000
_cell.length_c   1.000
_cell.angle_alpha   90.00
_cell.angle_beta   90.00
_cell.angle_gamma   90.00
#
_symmetry.space_group_name_H-M   'P 1'
#
loop_
_entity.id
_entity.type
_entity.pdbx_description
1 polymer ?
#
loop_
_entity_poly.entity_id
_entity_poly.type
_entity_poly.pdbx_seq_one_letter_code
_entity_poly.pdbx_strand_id
1 'polypeptide(L)'
;MGDRRNGPARRIWLSARWVLEGALSHSIFSRISSSRASIFSSSPPGYIAAGFFLAIQLQEGKCFAVLGIRPRLGMALVKVCGNRYAMDAHLVASFEPDYMGWIFVPSSPRRISPDQAMGLIRAIRGAHPSIQHVAVMGGTGLDEIIRLLRQMKNLTAPENPVDAIQLIGTALDVECIGSILRQMGLKIPIWPVLRVDSAVSDQDLLNLGHAKLYLLDRKMPNALGGTGRVIEEEWIQNVTLPYLLAGGINPQNAREKLERTSAAGLDIGSGLETGIPGRKDEAKLEELFRSLGRV
;
A
#
# COMPACT_ATOMS: atom_id res chain seq x y z
N MET A 1 10.67 72.29 -37.22
CA MET A 1 11.46 71.62 -36.16
C MET A 1 10.58 70.53 -35.59
N GLY A 2 10.65 69.30 -36.11
CA GLY A 2 11.65 68.29 -35.77
C GLY A 2 11.01 67.33 -34.75
N ASP A 3 10.32 66.29 -35.23
CA ASP A 3 10.75 64.87 -35.20
C ASP A 3 10.34 64.20 -33.87
N ARG A 4 9.77 62.99 -33.71
CA ARG A 4 9.24 61.81 -34.45
C ARG A 4 8.67 60.92 -33.29
N ARG A 5 7.75 59.95 -33.38
CA ARG A 5 7.06 59.20 -34.43
C ARG A 5 5.91 58.41 -33.74
N ASN A 6 4.72 58.42 -34.36
CA ASN A 6 3.69 57.37 -34.55
C ASN A 6 3.80 56.07 -33.71
N GLY A 7 2.75 55.53 -33.08
CA GLY A 7 1.37 55.29 -33.54
C GLY A 7 1.11 53.75 -33.57
N PRO A 8 -0.04 53.21 -33.11
CA PRO A 8 -0.12 51.82 -32.64
C PRO A 8 -0.66 50.76 -33.63
N ALA A 9 -0.33 49.51 -33.30
CA ALA A 9 -1.04 48.24 -33.50
C ALA A 9 -1.48 47.79 -34.91
N ARG A 10 -0.83 46.73 -35.42
CA ARG A 10 -1.46 45.71 -36.28
C ARG A 10 -0.95 44.31 -35.94
N ARG A 11 -1.89 43.37 -35.77
CA ARG A 11 -1.67 41.92 -35.64
C ARG A 11 -1.06 41.37 -36.93
N ILE A 12 -0.04 40.52 -36.80
CA ILE A 12 0.51 39.73 -37.90
C ILE A 12 0.54 38.27 -37.46
N TRP A 13 -0.08 37.43 -38.30
CA TRP A 13 0.02 35.97 -38.32
C TRP A 13 1.36 35.55 -38.95
N LEU A 14 2.10 34.65 -38.30
CA LEU A 14 3.18 33.85 -38.89
C LEU A 14 3.12 32.47 -38.20
N SER A 15 2.53 31.43 -38.80
CA SER A 15 3.10 30.52 -39.80
C SER A 15 4.45 29.92 -39.41
N ALA A 16 4.44 28.65 -38.98
CA ALA A 16 5.62 27.79 -39.04
C ALA A 16 5.20 26.51 -39.78
N ARG A 17 5.69 26.39 -41.02
CA ARG A 17 5.58 25.21 -41.88
C ARG A 17 7.00 24.85 -42.32
N TRP A 18 7.24 23.54 -42.44
CA TRP A 18 8.42 22.83 -42.98
C TRP A 18 9.55 22.64 -41.96
N VAL A 19 9.94 21.40 -41.63
CA VAL A 19 10.64 20.44 -42.52
C VAL A 19 10.00 19.02 -42.51
N LEU A 20 9.87 18.45 -43.72
CA LEU A 20 9.55 17.06 -44.09
C LEU A 20 10.70 16.11 -43.67
N GLU A 21 10.59 14.78 -43.57
CA GLU A 21 10.19 13.83 -44.62
C GLU A 21 10.30 12.40 -44.07
N GLY A 22 9.45 11.48 -44.53
CA GLY A 22 9.70 10.03 -44.41
C GLY A 22 8.50 9.15 -44.02
N ALA A 23 7.83 8.62 -45.06
CA ALA A 23 6.88 7.50 -45.04
C ALA A 23 5.44 7.74 -44.54
N LEU A 24 4.62 8.28 -45.44
CA LEU A 24 3.17 8.04 -45.48
C LEU A 24 2.91 6.62 -46.00
N SER A 25 2.01 5.88 -45.35
CA SER A 25 1.07 5.03 -46.08
C SER A 25 -0.34 5.56 -45.81
N HIS A 26 -1.05 5.85 -46.90
CA HIS A 26 -2.39 6.40 -46.91
C HIS A 26 -3.41 5.39 -46.44
N SER A 27 -4.17 5.68 -45.38
CA SER A 27 -5.62 5.45 -45.36
C SER A 27 -6.25 6.14 -44.15
N ILE A 28 -7.52 6.53 -44.31
CA ILE A 28 -8.43 7.06 -43.29
C ILE A 28 -8.32 8.56 -43.03
N PHE A 29 -8.72 9.35 -44.03
CA PHE A 29 -9.31 10.68 -43.81
C PHE A 29 -10.76 10.64 -44.26
N SER A 30 -11.68 10.28 -43.37
CA SER A 30 -13.08 10.74 -43.42
C SER A 30 -13.81 10.43 -42.12
N ARG A 31 -14.51 11.45 -41.60
CA ARG A 31 -15.52 11.43 -40.53
C ARG A 31 -15.03 11.53 -39.07
N ILE A 32 -14.76 12.76 -38.64
CA ILE A 32 -15.23 13.24 -37.35
C ILE A 32 -15.98 14.54 -37.60
N SER A 33 -17.30 14.45 -37.73
CA SER A 33 -18.21 15.58 -37.60
C SER A 33 -18.78 15.58 -36.19
N SER A 34 -18.82 16.78 -35.59
CA SER A 34 -19.66 17.20 -34.47
C SER A 34 -19.53 16.47 -33.13
N SER A 35 -18.68 16.99 -32.25
CA SER A 35 -19.08 17.27 -30.86
C SER A 35 -18.18 18.37 -30.27
N ARG A 36 -18.81 19.44 -29.80
CA ARG A 36 -18.15 20.54 -29.07
C ARG A 36 -17.63 20.02 -27.73
N ALA A 37 -16.32 20.15 -27.48
CA ALA A 37 -15.77 20.13 -26.14
C ALA A 37 -15.29 21.54 -25.80
N SER A 38 -16.07 22.25 -24.99
CA SER A 38 -15.73 23.57 -24.45
C SER A 38 -14.78 23.36 -23.27
N ILE A 39 -13.52 23.80 -23.39
CA ILE A 39 -12.56 23.82 -22.29
C ILE A 39 -12.67 25.19 -21.60
N PHE A 40 -13.16 25.22 -20.36
CA PHE A 40 -12.95 26.36 -19.47
C PHE A 40 -11.71 26.11 -18.62
N SER A 41 -10.72 26.99 -18.74
CA SER A 41 -9.53 27.05 -17.90
C SER A 41 -9.51 28.41 -17.21
N SER A 42 -9.53 28.42 -15.88
CA SER A 42 -9.24 29.61 -15.09
C SER A 42 -8.68 29.22 -13.73
N SER A 43 -7.34 29.23 -13.57
CA SER A 43 -6.57 29.70 -12.40
C SER A 43 -5.07 29.27 -12.44
N PRO A 44 -4.16 29.99 -11.75
CA PRO A 44 -2.76 30.24 -12.13
C PRO A 44 -1.73 29.23 -11.52
N PRO A 45 -0.41 29.32 -11.84
CA PRO A 45 0.50 28.19 -11.79
C PRO A 45 1.10 27.93 -10.40
N GLY A 46 0.88 26.73 -9.88
CA GLY A 46 1.56 26.20 -8.71
C GLY A 46 0.97 24.86 -8.31
N TYR A 47 1.82 23.83 -8.24
CA TYR A 47 1.55 22.42 -7.87
C TYR A 47 0.92 21.52 -8.96
N ILE A 48 1.78 20.84 -9.71
CA ILE A 48 1.41 19.60 -10.42
C ILE A 48 1.76 18.41 -9.52
N ALA A 49 0.77 17.96 -8.75
CA ALA A 49 0.67 16.59 -8.26
C ALA A 49 -0.82 16.30 -8.01
N ALA A 50 -1.61 16.26 -9.09
CA ALA A 50 -2.97 15.76 -9.05
C ALA A 50 -3.05 14.58 -10.03
N GLY A 51 -3.40 13.41 -9.48
CA GLY A 51 -3.58 12.18 -10.24
C GLY A 51 -4.54 12.39 -11.40
N PHE A 52 -4.11 12.03 -12.60
CA PHE A 52 -4.97 12.01 -13.77
C PHE A 52 -5.97 10.85 -13.63
N PHE A 53 -7.22 11.17 -13.31
CA PHE A 53 -8.35 10.30 -13.61
C PHE A 53 -8.68 10.48 -15.08
N LEU A 54 -8.20 9.56 -15.93
CA LEU A 54 -8.63 9.45 -17.31
C LEU A 54 -9.76 8.42 -17.39
N ALA A 55 -11.00 8.88 -17.24
CA ALA A 55 -12.17 8.06 -17.56
C ALA A 55 -12.36 8.08 -19.08
N ILE A 56 -11.88 7.04 -19.78
CA ILE A 56 -12.23 6.78 -21.17
C ILE A 56 -13.45 5.86 -21.17
N GLN A 57 -14.59 6.37 -21.62
CA GLN A 57 -15.76 5.58 -21.93
C GLN A 57 -15.67 5.19 -23.41
N LEU A 58 -15.50 3.90 -23.72
CA LEU A 58 -15.54 3.40 -25.10
C LEU A 58 -16.52 2.24 -25.23
N GLN A 59 -17.42 2.40 -26.20
CA GLN A 59 -18.23 1.33 -26.76
C GLN A 59 -17.35 0.25 -27.39
N GLU A 60 -17.82 -0.99 -27.28
CA GLU A 60 -17.34 -2.20 -27.97
C GLU A 60 -15.99 -2.77 -27.50
N GLY A 61 -16.06 -3.61 -26.47
CA GLY A 61 -15.54 -4.98 -26.54
C GLY A 61 -14.02 -5.20 -26.56
N LYS A 62 -13.18 -4.21 -26.22
CA LYS A 62 -11.74 -4.42 -26.00
C LYS A 62 -11.30 -3.74 -24.70
N CYS A 63 -11.17 -4.55 -23.64
CA CYS A 63 -10.44 -4.16 -22.43
C CYS A 63 -8.97 -3.96 -22.80
N PHE A 64 -8.50 -2.72 -22.81
CA PHE A 64 -7.07 -2.44 -22.73
C PHE A 64 -6.70 -2.32 -21.26
N ALA A 65 -5.73 -3.14 -20.82
CA ALA A 65 -5.19 -3.07 -19.48
C ALA A 65 -4.69 -1.64 -19.24
N VAL A 66 -5.29 -0.95 -18.26
CA VAL A 66 -4.68 0.25 -17.68
C VAL A 66 -3.33 -0.21 -17.16
N LEU A 67 -2.25 0.25 -17.81
CA LEU A 67 -0.88 0.07 -17.35
C LEU A 67 -0.85 0.36 -15.85
N GLY A 68 -0.74 -0.69 -15.04
CA GLY A 68 -0.74 -0.59 -13.59
C GLY A 68 0.30 0.44 -13.19
N ILE A 69 -0.15 1.51 -12.53
CA ILE A 69 0.73 2.56 -12.04
C ILE A 69 1.62 1.90 -10.99
N ARG A 70 2.84 1.53 -11.40
CA ARG A 70 3.83 0.95 -10.48
C ARG A 70 4.22 2.03 -9.48
N PRO A 71 4.25 1.75 -8.17
CA PRO A 71 4.78 2.70 -7.22
C PRO A 71 6.24 2.99 -7.60
N ARG A 72 6.63 4.28 -7.63
CA ARG A 72 8.05 4.62 -7.65
C ARG A 72 8.69 3.99 -6.42
N LEU A 73 9.88 3.42 -6.51
CA LEU A 73 10.49 2.68 -5.40
C LEU A 73 10.50 3.46 -4.06
N GLY A 74 10.78 4.77 -4.09
CA GLY A 74 10.73 5.63 -2.89
C GLY A 74 9.33 5.92 -2.34
N MET A 75 8.26 5.50 -3.04
CA MET A 75 6.86 5.66 -2.65
C MET A 75 6.18 4.31 -2.31
N ALA A 76 6.90 3.19 -2.38
CA ALA A 76 6.36 1.90 -1.96
C ALA A 76 6.13 1.87 -0.45
N LEU A 77 5.02 1.28 -0.02
CA LEU A 77 4.71 1.14 1.40
C LEU A 77 5.61 0.09 2.04
N VAL A 78 6.12 0.37 3.24
CA VAL A 78 6.97 -0.54 4.02
C VAL A 78 6.30 -0.80 5.36
N LYS A 79 5.93 -2.05 5.59
CA LYS A 79 5.48 -2.56 6.89
C LYS A 79 6.55 -3.43 7.53
N VAL A 80 6.99 -3.06 8.72
CA VAL A 80 7.88 -3.88 9.55
C VAL A 80 7.06 -4.59 10.64
N CYS A 81 6.99 -5.92 10.57
CA CYS A 81 6.07 -6.73 11.37
C CYS A 81 6.77 -7.50 12.50
N GLY A 82 6.02 -7.85 13.54
CA GLY A 82 6.49 -8.70 14.64
C GLY A 82 7.33 -7.96 15.68
N ASN A 83 7.01 -6.69 15.91
CA ASN A 83 7.68 -5.87 16.94
C ASN A 83 7.18 -6.29 18.32
N ARG A 84 8.09 -6.59 19.25
CA ARG A 84 7.74 -6.99 20.63
C ARG A 84 8.65 -6.47 21.74
N TYR A 85 9.90 -6.14 21.42
CA TYR A 85 10.87 -5.64 22.39
C TYR A 85 11.02 -4.14 22.22
N ALA A 86 11.11 -3.40 23.33
CA ALA A 86 11.10 -1.93 23.30
C ALA A 86 12.25 -1.35 22.46
N MET A 87 13.48 -1.81 22.72
CA MET A 87 14.67 -1.32 22.01
C MET A 87 14.57 -1.57 20.50
N ASP A 88 14.19 -2.79 20.11
CA ASP A 88 13.99 -3.18 18.72
C ASP A 88 12.87 -2.38 18.05
N ALA A 89 11.78 -2.07 18.77
CA ALA A 89 10.67 -1.28 18.23
C ALA A 89 11.07 0.18 17.99
N HIS A 90 11.86 0.79 18.89
CA HIS A 90 12.40 2.12 18.69
C HIS A 90 13.44 2.17 17.55
N LEU A 91 14.28 1.15 17.45
CA LEU A 91 15.19 0.99 16.31
C LEU A 91 14.42 0.91 14.99
N VAL A 92 13.35 0.11 14.91
CA VAL A 92 12.52 0.07 13.71
C VAL A 92 11.89 1.43 13.41
N ALA A 93 11.41 2.14 14.44
CA ALA A 93 10.78 3.44 14.27
C ALA A 93 11.74 4.51 13.73
N SER A 94 13.04 4.45 14.05
CA SER A 94 14.03 5.41 13.54
C SER A 94 14.29 5.30 12.03
N PHE A 95 13.87 4.21 11.39
CA PHE A 95 13.87 4.06 9.92
C PHE A 95 12.58 4.56 9.26
N GLU A 96 11.58 5.00 10.04
CA GLU A 96 10.31 5.55 9.57
C GLU A 96 9.57 4.66 8.54
N PRO A 97 9.29 3.37 8.84
CA PRO A 97 8.36 2.58 8.03
C PRO A 97 6.98 3.23 8.02
N ASP A 98 6.20 3.02 6.95
CA ASP A 98 4.80 3.48 6.92
C ASP A 98 3.97 2.74 7.97
N TYR A 99 4.30 1.47 8.24
CA TYR A 99 3.56 0.63 9.17
C TYR A 99 4.46 -0.18 10.12
N MET A 100 4.05 -0.26 11.39
CA MET A 100 4.60 -1.21 12.36
C MET A 100 3.54 -2.25 12.78
N GLY A 101 3.85 -3.53 12.59
CA GLY A 101 2.95 -4.64 12.91
C GLY A 101 3.20 -5.25 14.30
N TRP A 102 2.12 -5.44 15.05
CA TRP A 102 2.10 -6.01 16.41
C TRP A 102 1.31 -7.31 16.41
N ILE A 103 1.95 -8.43 16.76
CA ILE A 103 1.33 -9.76 16.59
C ILE A 103 0.65 -10.21 17.88
N PHE A 104 -0.65 -10.48 17.81
CA PHE A 104 -1.44 -11.01 18.93
C PHE A 104 -1.82 -12.49 18.75
N VAL A 105 -1.38 -13.11 17.65
CA VAL A 105 -1.62 -14.53 17.34
C VAL A 105 -0.96 -15.45 18.40
N PRO A 106 -1.72 -16.31 19.11
CA PRO A 106 -1.21 -17.15 20.21
C PRO A 106 0.03 -17.99 19.88
N SER A 107 0.02 -18.63 18.70
CA SER A 107 1.09 -19.54 18.27
C SER A 107 2.34 -18.81 17.75
N SER A 108 2.32 -17.49 17.63
CA SER A 108 3.45 -16.74 17.09
C SER A 108 4.56 -16.59 18.15
N PRO A 109 5.83 -16.89 17.81
CA PRO A 109 6.96 -16.59 18.71
C PRO A 109 7.19 -15.07 18.86
N ARG A 110 6.53 -14.26 18.02
CA ARG A 110 6.57 -12.80 18.04
C ARG A 110 5.37 -12.19 18.75
N ARG A 111 4.57 -13.01 19.46
CA ARG A 111 3.38 -12.53 20.18
C ARG A 111 3.77 -11.48 21.24
N ILE A 112 2.99 -10.43 21.32
CA ILE A 112 3.06 -9.37 22.34
C ILE A 112 1.73 -9.29 23.11
N SER A 113 1.75 -8.89 24.38
CA SER A 113 0.53 -8.65 25.15
C SER A 113 -0.09 -7.28 24.81
N PRO A 114 -1.42 -7.09 24.97
CA PRO A 114 -2.06 -5.79 24.79
C PRO A 114 -1.40 -4.68 25.60
N ASP A 115 -1.12 -4.90 26.89
CA ASP A 115 -0.49 -3.91 27.77
C ASP A 115 0.89 -3.45 27.25
N GLN A 116 1.74 -4.41 26.84
CA GLN A 116 3.05 -4.11 26.28
C GLN A 116 2.93 -3.36 24.95
N ALA A 117 2.05 -3.82 24.05
CA ALA A 117 1.86 -3.21 22.75
C ALA A 117 1.35 -1.77 22.86
N MET A 118 0.35 -1.51 23.72
CA MET A 118 -0.23 -0.17 23.86
C MET A 118 0.78 0.82 24.46
N GLY A 119 1.64 0.36 25.38
CA GLY A 119 2.74 1.18 25.90
C GLY A 119 3.73 1.59 24.81
N LEU A 120 4.16 0.65 23.97
CA LEU A 120 5.09 0.92 22.88
C LEU A 120 4.47 1.78 21.77
N ILE A 121 3.23 1.50 21.39
CA ILE A 121 2.50 2.30 20.40
C ILE A 121 2.38 3.75 20.85
N ARG A 122 2.02 3.98 22.13
CA ARG A 122 1.93 5.35 22.67
C ARG A 122 3.27 6.08 22.60
N ALA A 123 4.35 5.41 23.00
CA ALA A 123 5.70 5.98 22.96
C ALA A 123 6.13 6.32 21.52
N ILE A 124 5.91 5.41 20.58
CA ILE A 124 6.30 5.58 19.17
C ILE A 124 5.44 6.65 18.49
N ARG A 125 4.12 6.67 18.69
CA ARG A 125 3.26 7.74 18.16
C ARG A 125 3.70 9.13 18.61
N GLY A 126 4.21 9.25 19.85
CA GLY A 126 4.73 10.51 20.38
C GLY A 126 6.02 10.98 19.71
N ALA A 127 6.88 10.04 19.28
CA ALA A 127 8.17 10.35 18.64
C ALA A 127 8.11 10.37 17.10
N HIS A 128 7.27 9.53 16.50
CA HIS A 128 7.14 9.29 15.06
C HIS A 128 5.65 9.23 14.66
N PRO A 129 4.95 10.38 14.64
CA PRO A 129 3.49 10.44 14.42
C PRO A 129 3.04 10.01 13.02
N SER A 130 3.95 9.91 12.05
CA SER A 130 3.66 9.42 10.69
C SER A 130 3.52 7.90 10.61
N ILE A 131 4.09 7.16 11.57
CA ILE A 131 4.08 5.69 11.57
C ILE A 131 2.71 5.19 12.01
N GLN A 132 2.07 4.38 11.17
CA GLN A 132 0.80 3.75 11.50
C GLN A 132 1.02 2.37 12.15
N HIS A 133 0.17 2.01 13.10
CA HIS A 133 0.30 0.77 13.86
C HIS A 133 -0.79 -0.24 13.48
N VAL A 134 -0.37 -1.49 13.23
CA VAL A 134 -1.24 -2.54 12.70
C VAL A 134 -1.29 -3.70 13.68
N ALA A 135 -2.49 -4.05 14.18
CA ALA A 135 -2.67 -5.25 14.99
C ALA A 135 -2.84 -6.47 14.09
N VAL A 136 -2.00 -7.49 14.26
CA VAL A 136 -2.09 -8.76 13.53
C VAL A 136 -2.81 -9.78 14.42
N MET A 137 -3.98 -10.23 13.95
CA MET A 137 -4.89 -11.11 14.68
C MET A 137 -5.30 -12.32 13.83
N GLY A 138 -5.64 -13.42 14.48
CA GLY A 138 -6.05 -14.68 13.82
C GLY A 138 -5.51 -15.91 14.54
N GLY A 139 -5.80 -17.09 14.00
CA GLY A 139 -5.34 -18.36 14.59
C GLY A 139 -5.97 -18.71 15.94
N THR A 140 -7.11 -18.10 16.26
CA THR A 140 -7.89 -18.32 17.48
C THR A 140 -9.37 -18.06 17.19
N GLY A 141 -10.25 -18.46 18.10
CA GLY A 141 -11.69 -18.21 17.96
C GLY A 141 -12.05 -16.72 18.07
N LEU A 142 -13.20 -16.35 17.49
CA LEU A 142 -13.68 -14.96 17.48
C LEU A 142 -13.79 -14.35 18.88
N ASP A 143 -14.21 -15.12 19.87
CA ASP A 143 -14.33 -14.65 21.26
C ASP A 143 -13.00 -14.13 21.82
N GLU A 144 -11.88 -14.77 21.48
CA GLU A 144 -10.56 -14.33 21.92
C GLU A 144 -10.15 -13.03 21.22
N ILE A 145 -10.43 -12.91 19.92
CA ILE A 145 -10.18 -11.67 19.17
C ILE A 145 -11.01 -10.52 19.77
N ILE A 146 -12.28 -10.76 20.07
CA ILE A 146 -13.16 -9.77 20.69
C ILE A 146 -12.66 -9.37 22.09
N ARG A 147 -12.18 -10.33 22.89
CA ARG A 147 -11.55 -10.04 24.20
C ARG A 147 -10.33 -9.12 24.04
N LEU A 148 -9.44 -9.43 23.11
CA LEU A 148 -8.26 -8.61 22.83
C LEU A 148 -8.64 -7.18 22.41
N LEU A 149 -9.61 -7.04 21.50
CA LEU A 149 -10.10 -5.73 21.06
C LEU A 149 -10.66 -4.89 22.23
N ARG A 150 -11.45 -5.51 23.11
CA ARG A 150 -11.99 -4.84 24.30
C ARG A 150 -10.87 -4.41 25.26
N GLN A 151 -9.90 -5.28 25.51
CA GLN A 151 -8.75 -4.95 26.36
C GLN A 151 -7.95 -3.78 25.78
N MET A 152 -7.63 -3.83 24.48
CA MET A 152 -6.91 -2.75 23.79
C MET A 152 -7.66 -1.42 23.86
N LYS A 153 -8.98 -1.43 23.64
CA LYS A 153 -9.83 -0.23 23.76
C LYS A 153 -9.78 0.33 25.18
N ASN A 154 -9.90 -0.50 26.21
CA ASN A 154 -9.89 -0.05 27.61
C ASN A 154 -8.55 0.60 27.99
N LEU A 155 -7.44 0.16 27.41
CA LEU A 155 -6.11 0.70 27.66
C LEU A 155 -5.82 2.03 26.93
N THR A 156 -6.62 2.39 25.92
CA THR A 156 -6.33 3.50 25.00
C THR A 156 -7.45 4.53 24.86
N ALA A 157 -8.63 4.27 25.43
CA ALA A 157 -9.76 5.19 25.35
C ALA A 157 -9.37 6.63 25.77
N PRO A 158 -9.75 7.66 24.99
CA PRO A 158 -10.72 7.64 23.89
C PRO A 158 -10.15 7.34 22.49
N GLU A 159 -8.85 7.08 22.36
CA GLU A 159 -8.19 6.94 21.06
C GLU A 159 -8.36 5.54 20.45
N ASN A 160 -8.17 5.44 19.13
CA ASN A 160 -8.06 4.13 18.49
C ASN A 160 -6.76 3.44 18.95
N PRO A 161 -6.82 2.19 19.44
CA PRO A 161 -5.63 1.47 19.90
C PRO A 161 -4.61 1.22 18.79
N VAL A 162 -5.08 1.08 17.56
CA VAL A 162 -4.29 0.84 16.34
C VAL A 162 -4.97 1.48 15.14
N ASP A 163 -4.22 1.65 14.05
CA ASP A 163 -4.66 2.32 12.83
C ASP A 163 -5.27 1.33 11.81
N ALA A 164 -4.94 0.05 11.92
CA ALA A 164 -5.57 -1.04 11.17
C ALA A 164 -5.51 -2.37 11.91
N ILE A 165 -6.38 -3.32 11.52
CA ILE A 165 -6.34 -4.71 11.95
C ILE A 165 -6.04 -5.59 10.73
N GLN A 166 -4.87 -6.22 10.73
CA GLN A 166 -4.55 -7.31 9.81
C GLN A 166 -5.18 -8.60 10.34
N LEU A 167 -6.15 -9.16 9.62
CA LEU A 167 -6.92 -10.32 10.08
C LEU A 167 -6.63 -11.56 9.22
N ILE A 168 -6.09 -12.60 9.86
CA ILE A 168 -5.94 -13.93 9.29
C ILE A 168 -7.18 -14.74 9.69
N GLY A 169 -8.14 -14.83 8.78
CA GLY A 169 -9.43 -15.48 9.01
C GLY A 169 -10.24 -15.62 7.73
N THR A 170 -11.47 -16.11 7.88
CA THR A 170 -12.45 -16.25 6.81
C THR A 170 -13.18 -14.93 6.55
N ALA A 171 -13.97 -14.88 5.47
CA ALA A 171 -14.87 -13.77 5.17
C ALA A 171 -15.86 -13.48 6.33
N LEU A 172 -16.37 -14.55 6.96
CA LEU A 172 -17.27 -14.46 8.11
C LEU A 172 -16.57 -13.82 9.31
N ASP A 173 -15.30 -14.15 9.53
CA ASP A 173 -14.50 -13.53 10.60
C ASP A 173 -14.31 -12.02 10.35
N VAL A 174 -13.98 -11.64 9.11
CA VAL A 174 -13.84 -10.23 8.70
C VAL A 174 -15.14 -9.45 8.92
N GLU A 175 -16.27 -10.00 8.49
CA GLU A 175 -17.58 -9.37 8.67
C GLU A 175 -17.94 -9.22 10.15
N CYS A 176 -17.78 -10.29 10.93
CA CYS A 176 -18.09 -10.31 12.35
C CYS A 176 -17.25 -9.28 13.12
N ILE A 177 -15.92 -9.30 12.93
CA ILE A 177 -15.04 -8.33 13.58
C ILE A 177 -15.36 -6.90 13.13
N GLY A 178 -15.69 -6.69 11.86
CA GLY A 178 -16.14 -5.39 11.36
C GLY A 178 -17.40 -4.88 12.09
N SER A 179 -18.35 -5.77 12.35
CA SER A 179 -19.57 -5.46 13.12
C SER A 179 -19.25 -5.10 14.58
N ILE A 180 -18.39 -5.89 15.23
CA ILE A 180 -17.95 -5.64 16.61
C ILE A 180 -17.23 -4.29 16.74
N LEU A 181 -16.32 -3.95 15.82
CA LEU A 181 -15.64 -2.66 15.82
C LEU A 181 -16.63 -1.49 15.75
N ARG A 182 -17.64 -1.59 14.87
CA ARG A 182 -18.71 -0.58 14.78
C ARG A 182 -19.51 -0.46 16.07
N GLN A 183 -19.91 -1.58 16.68
CA GLN A 183 -20.61 -1.59 17.97
C GLN A 183 -19.76 -0.98 19.09
N MET A 184 -18.44 -1.16 19.02
CA MET A 184 -17.49 -0.55 19.95
C MET A 184 -17.19 0.93 19.63
N GLY A 185 -17.74 1.50 18.55
CA GLY A 185 -17.44 2.86 18.11
C GLY A 185 -16.02 3.04 17.56
N LEU A 186 -15.31 1.95 17.25
CA LEU A 186 -13.97 1.95 16.70
C LEU A 186 -14.02 2.02 15.18
N LYS A 187 -13.42 3.06 14.61
CA LYS A 187 -13.29 3.23 13.15
C LYS A 187 -11.94 2.72 12.68
N ILE A 188 -11.73 1.41 12.80
CA ILE A 188 -10.48 0.74 12.43
C ILE A 188 -10.71 -0.09 11.17
N PRO A 189 -10.00 0.16 10.06
CA PRO A 189 -10.08 -0.67 8.87
C PRO A 189 -9.51 -2.07 9.13
N ILE A 190 -10.13 -3.08 8.52
CA ILE A 190 -9.63 -4.45 8.50
C ILE A 190 -8.89 -4.67 7.17
N TRP A 191 -7.70 -5.26 7.24
CA TRP A 191 -6.91 -5.72 6.11
C TRP A 191 -6.90 -7.25 6.11
N PRO A 192 -7.74 -7.91 5.28
CA PRO A 192 -7.78 -9.36 5.20
C PRO A 192 -6.46 -9.92 4.67
N VAL A 193 -6.05 -11.07 5.23
CA VAL A 193 -4.87 -11.81 4.76
C VAL A 193 -5.32 -12.99 3.91
N LEU A 194 -4.96 -12.98 2.63
CA LEU A 194 -5.09 -14.14 1.76
C LEU A 194 -3.82 -14.99 1.84
N ARG A 195 -3.97 -16.25 2.24
CA ARG A 195 -2.87 -17.23 2.29
C ARG A 195 -2.74 -17.93 0.94
N VAL A 196 -1.70 -17.58 0.20
CA VAL A 196 -1.51 -17.99 -1.20
C VAL A 196 -0.75 -19.32 -1.28
N ASP A 197 -1.38 -20.33 -1.90
CA ASP A 197 -0.77 -21.63 -2.26
C ASP A 197 -0.90 -21.98 -3.76
N SER A 198 -1.53 -21.10 -4.54
CA SER A 198 -1.78 -21.25 -5.97
C SER A 198 -2.03 -19.87 -6.60
N ALA A 199 -2.29 -19.82 -7.90
CA ALA A 199 -2.63 -18.58 -8.59
C ALA A 199 -3.92 -17.96 -8.02
N VAL A 200 -3.92 -16.65 -7.81
CA VAL A 200 -5.00 -15.87 -7.22
C VAL A 200 -5.30 -14.62 -8.05
N SER A 201 -6.49 -14.07 -7.82
CA SER A 201 -7.05 -12.92 -8.52
C SER A 201 -7.71 -11.94 -7.55
N ASP A 202 -8.17 -10.80 -8.07
CA ASP A 202 -8.96 -9.85 -7.29
C ASP A 202 -10.22 -10.47 -6.70
N GLN A 203 -10.84 -11.44 -7.37
CA GLN A 203 -12.05 -12.10 -6.86
C GLN A 203 -11.76 -12.86 -5.56
N ASP A 204 -10.59 -13.47 -5.43
CA ASP A 204 -10.19 -14.18 -4.20
C ASP A 204 -10.03 -13.23 -3.02
N LEU A 205 -9.53 -12.01 -3.28
CA LEU A 205 -9.44 -10.96 -2.27
C LEU A 205 -10.83 -10.41 -1.90
N LEU A 206 -11.69 -10.16 -2.89
CA LEU A 206 -13.06 -9.70 -2.66
C LEU A 206 -13.90 -10.72 -1.91
N ASN A 207 -13.64 -12.02 -2.10
CA ASN A 207 -14.28 -13.10 -1.35
C ASN A 207 -13.95 -13.05 0.16
N LEU A 208 -12.84 -12.42 0.58
CA LEU A 208 -12.54 -12.17 1.99
C LEU A 208 -13.26 -10.93 2.55
N GLY A 209 -13.79 -10.09 1.68
CA GLY A 209 -14.44 -8.83 2.02
C GLY A 209 -13.76 -7.62 1.40
N HIS A 210 -14.52 -6.54 1.19
CA HIS A 210 -13.99 -5.29 0.65
C HIS A 210 -13.06 -4.58 1.64
N ALA A 211 -11.83 -4.32 1.22
CA ALA A 211 -10.84 -3.59 2.01
C ALA A 211 -10.07 -2.59 1.13
N LYS A 212 -9.51 -1.56 1.77
CA LYS A 212 -8.63 -0.59 1.09
C LYS A 212 -7.24 -1.14 0.81
N LEU A 213 -6.83 -2.15 1.56
CA LEU A 213 -5.54 -2.80 1.48
C LEU A 213 -5.69 -4.25 1.92
N TYR A 214 -5.08 -5.16 1.17
CA TYR A 214 -5.03 -6.58 1.46
C TYR A 214 -3.60 -7.01 1.80
N LEU A 215 -3.44 -8.23 2.34
CA LEU A 215 -2.14 -8.86 2.42
C LEU A 215 -2.15 -10.20 1.69
N LEU A 216 -1.11 -10.43 0.89
CA LEU A 216 -0.82 -11.72 0.28
C LEU A 216 0.35 -12.33 1.04
N ASP A 217 0.12 -13.43 1.76
CA ASP A 217 1.16 -14.15 2.49
C ASP A 217 1.26 -15.60 2.02
N ARG A 218 2.47 -16.14 1.95
CA ARG A 218 2.69 -17.52 1.49
C ARG A 218 2.03 -18.49 2.47
N LYS A 219 1.16 -19.36 1.97
CA LYS A 219 0.61 -20.45 2.77
C LYS A 219 1.70 -21.50 3.00
N MET A 220 1.85 -21.93 4.24
CA MET A 220 2.72 -23.04 4.62
C MET A 220 1.98 -23.96 5.60
N PRO A 221 2.19 -25.28 5.53
CA PRO A 221 1.70 -26.20 6.55
C PRO A 221 2.19 -25.76 7.93
N ASN A 222 1.29 -25.71 8.91
CA ASN A 222 1.57 -25.46 10.33
C ASN A 222 2.12 -24.07 10.71
N ALA A 223 2.04 -23.06 9.83
CA ALA A 223 2.45 -21.69 10.16
C ALA A 223 1.41 -20.66 9.73
N LEU A 224 1.09 -19.71 10.62
CA LEU A 224 0.19 -18.60 10.33
C LEU A 224 0.88 -17.43 9.60
N GLY A 225 2.21 -17.45 9.47
CA GLY A 225 3.02 -16.50 8.68
C GLY A 225 4.52 -16.59 9.04
N GLY A 226 5.36 -15.78 8.37
CA GLY A 226 6.76 -15.56 8.77
C GLY A 226 7.77 -16.69 8.50
N THR A 227 7.48 -17.57 7.55
CA THR A 227 8.26 -18.81 7.26
C THR A 227 9.48 -18.62 6.36
N GLY A 228 9.71 -17.43 5.83
CA GLY A 228 10.83 -17.17 4.93
C GLY A 228 10.61 -17.62 3.48
N ARG A 229 9.44 -18.17 3.12
CA ARG A 229 9.13 -18.59 1.74
C ARG A 229 8.37 -17.53 0.97
N VAL A 230 8.76 -17.37 -0.29
CA VAL A 230 8.30 -16.34 -1.21
C VAL A 230 7.11 -16.85 -2.03
N ILE A 231 6.17 -15.96 -2.36
CA ILE A 231 5.10 -16.23 -3.33
C ILE A 231 5.68 -16.18 -4.74
N GLU A 232 5.33 -17.17 -5.57
CA GLU A 232 5.68 -17.18 -6.99
C GLU A 232 4.97 -16.03 -7.70
N GLU A 233 5.71 -15.24 -8.48
CA GLU A 233 5.20 -14.00 -9.09
C GLU A 233 4.03 -14.27 -10.04
N GLU A 234 4.10 -15.38 -10.78
CA GLU A 234 3.07 -15.86 -11.69
C GLU A 234 1.72 -16.09 -10.99
N TRP A 235 1.72 -16.34 -9.68
CA TRP A 235 0.51 -16.60 -8.93
C TRP A 235 -0.26 -15.33 -8.57
N ILE A 236 0.40 -14.17 -8.60
CA ILE A 236 -0.21 -12.88 -8.20
C ILE A 236 -0.28 -11.88 -9.34
N GLN A 237 0.05 -12.31 -10.57
CA GLN A 237 0.05 -11.46 -11.77
C GLN A 237 -1.32 -10.85 -12.10
N ASN A 238 -2.41 -11.52 -11.69
CA ASN A 238 -3.79 -11.10 -11.95
C ASN A 238 -4.40 -10.31 -10.78
N VAL A 239 -3.61 -9.92 -9.78
CA VAL A 239 -4.06 -9.10 -8.66
C VAL A 239 -3.79 -7.64 -8.98
N THR A 240 -4.86 -6.84 -9.03
CA THR A 240 -4.80 -5.40 -9.30
C THR A 240 -5.26 -4.54 -8.11
N LEU A 241 -6.02 -5.13 -7.17
CA LEU A 241 -6.39 -4.47 -5.93
C LEU A 241 -5.15 -4.14 -5.08
N PRO A 242 -5.16 -3.08 -4.26
CA PRO A 242 -4.01 -2.74 -3.44
C PRO A 242 -3.68 -3.82 -2.40
N TYR A 243 -2.45 -4.32 -2.41
CA TYR A 243 -1.95 -5.27 -1.41
C TYR A 243 -0.53 -4.96 -0.95
N LEU A 244 -0.21 -5.42 0.27
CA LEU A 244 1.16 -5.62 0.72
C LEU A 244 1.57 -7.07 0.46
N LEU A 245 2.74 -7.25 -0.14
CA LEU A 245 3.32 -8.57 -0.35
C LEU A 245 4.10 -9.01 0.89
N ALA A 246 3.72 -10.16 1.45
CA ALA A 246 4.36 -10.78 2.59
C ALA A 246 4.98 -12.14 2.21
N GLY A 247 5.77 -12.69 3.13
CA GLY A 247 6.33 -14.04 3.00
C GLY A 247 7.71 -14.04 2.33
N GLY A 248 8.75 -14.39 3.10
CA GLY A 248 10.11 -14.56 2.57
C GLY A 248 10.80 -13.30 2.06
N ILE A 249 10.22 -12.12 2.31
CA ILE A 249 10.82 -10.85 1.95
C ILE A 249 11.99 -10.51 2.88
N ASN A 250 13.09 -10.06 2.30
CA ASN A 250 14.33 -9.66 2.96
C ASN A 250 15.01 -8.52 2.17
N PRO A 251 16.07 -7.89 2.69
CA PRO A 251 16.74 -6.80 1.99
C PRO A 251 17.25 -7.17 0.59
N GLN A 252 17.62 -8.43 0.37
CA GLN A 252 18.20 -8.91 -0.89
C GLN A 252 17.15 -9.08 -2.01
N ASN A 253 15.89 -9.35 -1.67
CA ASN A 253 14.82 -9.58 -2.66
C ASN A 253 13.72 -8.51 -2.66
N ALA A 254 13.69 -7.59 -1.69
CA ALA A 254 12.63 -6.59 -1.55
C ALA A 254 12.43 -5.73 -2.81
N ARG A 255 13.52 -5.18 -3.34
CA ARG A 255 13.50 -4.35 -4.56
C ARG A 255 12.96 -5.12 -5.76
N GLU A 256 13.50 -6.30 -6.02
CA GLU A 256 13.08 -7.16 -7.13
C GLU A 256 11.57 -7.46 -7.05
N LYS A 257 11.06 -7.74 -5.85
CA LYS A 257 9.63 -8.02 -5.64
C LYS A 257 8.73 -6.82 -5.94
N LEU A 258 9.14 -5.62 -5.56
CA LEU A 258 8.41 -4.40 -5.92
C LEU A 258 8.47 -4.11 -7.43
N GLU A 259 9.58 -4.43 -8.09
CA GLU A 259 9.74 -4.19 -9.53
C GLU A 259 8.96 -5.18 -10.40
N ARG A 260 8.78 -6.42 -9.90
CA ARG A 260 8.15 -7.52 -10.64
C ARG A 260 6.68 -7.77 -10.31
N THR A 261 6.17 -7.19 -9.24
CA THR A 261 4.76 -7.36 -8.83
C THR A 261 4.01 -6.03 -8.87
N SER A 262 2.69 -6.10 -8.80
CA SER A 262 1.79 -4.94 -8.64
C SER A 262 1.64 -4.50 -7.18
N ALA A 263 2.48 -5.00 -6.27
CA ALA A 263 2.35 -4.73 -4.84
C ALA A 263 2.42 -3.22 -4.54
N ALA A 264 1.51 -2.74 -3.71
CA ALA A 264 1.56 -1.37 -3.19
C ALA A 264 2.72 -1.18 -2.20
N GLY A 265 3.20 -2.29 -1.63
CA GLY A 265 4.29 -2.31 -0.67
C GLY A 265 4.64 -3.71 -0.18
N LEU A 266 5.50 -3.77 0.83
CA LEU A 266 6.01 -5.00 1.41
C LEU A 266 5.64 -5.11 2.89
N ASP A 267 5.31 -6.32 3.34
CA ASP A 267 5.18 -6.67 4.76
C ASP A 267 6.30 -7.63 5.17
N ILE A 268 7.23 -7.12 6.00
CA ILE A 268 8.51 -7.75 6.25
C ILE A 268 8.64 -8.05 7.75
N GLY A 269 8.73 -9.34 8.07
CA GLY A 269 8.87 -9.86 9.43
C GLY A 269 10.27 -10.41 9.70
N SER A 270 10.42 -11.74 9.52
CA SER A 270 11.62 -12.51 9.86
C SER A 270 12.87 -12.15 9.03
N GLY A 271 12.70 -11.61 7.82
CA GLY A 271 13.82 -11.16 6.99
C GLY A 271 14.63 -10.01 7.59
N LEU A 272 14.10 -9.33 8.62
CA LEU A 272 14.73 -8.21 9.33
C LEU A 272 15.17 -8.58 10.75
N GLU A 273 15.28 -9.87 11.06
CA GLU A 273 15.64 -10.34 12.39
C GLU A 273 17.05 -10.94 12.43
N THR A 274 17.65 -10.95 13.62
CA THR A 274 18.97 -11.56 13.88
C THR A 274 18.94 -13.10 13.85
N GLY A 275 17.78 -13.69 13.58
CA GLY A 275 17.50 -15.13 13.72
C GLY A 275 16.69 -15.46 14.98
N ILE A 276 16.64 -14.55 15.94
CA ILE A 276 15.78 -14.67 17.13
C ILE A 276 14.44 -13.96 16.84
N PRO A 277 13.28 -14.65 16.93
CA PRO A 277 11.98 -14.04 16.67
C PRO A 277 11.73 -12.76 17.49
N GLY A 278 11.41 -11.68 16.80
CA GLY A 278 11.14 -10.36 17.38
C GLY A 278 12.39 -9.51 17.65
N ARG A 279 13.60 -10.07 17.53
CA ARG A 279 14.86 -9.30 17.63
C ARG A 279 15.27 -8.79 16.27
N LYS A 280 15.20 -7.48 16.09
CA LYS A 280 15.47 -6.80 14.83
C LYS A 280 16.96 -6.61 14.63
N ASP A 281 17.38 -6.69 13.38
CA ASP A 281 18.76 -6.55 12.96
C ASP A 281 18.94 -5.18 12.30
N GLU A 282 19.72 -4.31 12.92
CA GLU A 282 19.97 -2.95 12.45
C GLU A 282 20.58 -2.92 11.04
N ALA A 283 21.56 -3.79 10.77
CA ALA A 283 22.23 -3.83 9.47
C ALA A 283 21.25 -4.24 8.36
N LYS A 284 20.33 -5.17 8.64
CA LYS A 284 19.29 -5.57 7.68
C LYS A 284 18.23 -4.49 7.47
N LEU A 285 17.87 -3.74 8.51
CA LEU A 285 16.99 -2.58 8.39
C LEU A 285 17.66 -1.52 7.50
N GLU A 286 18.91 -1.19 7.77
CA GLU A 286 19.66 -0.22 6.97
C GLU A 286 19.79 -0.65 5.51
N GLU A 287 20.12 -1.92 5.26
CA GLU A 287 20.18 -2.51 3.92
C GLU A 287 18.83 -2.41 3.19
N LEU A 288 17.73 -2.75 3.87
CA LEU A 288 16.38 -2.67 3.29
C LEU A 288 16.04 -1.23 2.91
N PHE A 289 16.11 -0.30 3.86
CA PHE A 289 15.64 1.07 3.61
C PHE A 289 16.52 1.78 2.58
N ARG A 290 17.84 1.51 2.58
CA ARG A 290 18.76 2.00 1.54
C ARG A 290 18.42 1.41 0.17
N SER A 291 18.16 0.11 0.08
CA SER A 291 17.82 -0.53 -1.20
C SER A 291 16.49 -0.03 -1.77
N LEU A 292 15.59 0.48 -0.92
CA LEU A 292 14.33 1.13 -1.31
C LEU A 292 14.46 2.65 -1.55
N GLY A 293 15.64 3.24 -1.31
CA GLY A 293 15.89 4.67 -1.49
C GLY A 293 15.19 5.54 -0.45
N ARG A 294 15.06 5.04 0.79
CA ARG A 294 14.45 5.75 1.93
C ARG A 294 15.45 6.33 2.93
N VAL A 295 16.72 5.93 2.84
CA VAL A 295 17.87 6.46 3.60
C VAL A 295 19.11 6.50 2.71
#